data_AF-A0A8H5LKI8-F1
#
_entry.id   AF-A0A8H5LKI8-F1
#
_cell.length_a   1.000
_cell.length_b   1.000
_cell.length_c   1.000
_cell.angle_alpha   90.00
_cell.angle_beta   90.00
_cell.angle_gamma   90.00
#
_symmetry.space_group_name_H-M   'P 1'
#
loop_
_entity.id
_entity.type
_entity.pdbx_description
1 polymer ?
#
loop_
_entity_poly.entity_id
_entity_poly.type
_entity_poly.pdbx_seq_one_letter_code
_entity_poly.pdbx_strand_id
1 'polypeptide(L)'
;MEATHDSAANEFAAESLPRTRHGPIIEDLSLWAQHLSPPFSSLWIVGPESNLAHLSADKLGDYLAASFFFSLKLGVEDPARFFTTIAYQLAIHFPAYEALINTTLHRCPGLISKSLKIQFRELVVRPFQQLRARGETIVGSRQIIIISGLDECKGDQARQELVRILTTETASLPFRWVVFTRPDTAVDGQQLEPKPTALPNLYAWRLMDKSCEDDRARRSGTRVCMLRLEGDGIWIILCGSVHKLAHWVVLFFF
;
A
#
# COMPACT_ATOMS: atom_id res chain seq x y z
N MET A 1 1.62 15.19 -13.35
CA MET A 1 1.39 14.06 -12.41
C MET A 1 0.58 14.59 -11.25
N GLU A 2 -0.75 14.57 -11.34
CA GLU A 2 -1.64 15.04 -10.25
C GLU A 2 -1.89 13.93 -9.21
N ALA A 3 -1.46 12.70 -9.51
CA ALA A 3 -1.72 11.52 -8.69
C ALA A 3 -0.66 11.29 -7.59
N THR A 4 0.44 12.04 -7.55
CA THR A 4 1.53 11.84 -6.60
C THR A 4 1.31 12.68 -5.34
N HIS A 5 1.84 12.23 -4.19
CA HIS A 5 1.66 12.92 -2.91
C HIS A 5 2.12 14.39 -2.92
N ASP A 6 3.14 14.69 -3.72
CA ASP A 6 3.84 15.97 -3.85
C ASP A 6 3.33 16.83 -5.04
N SER A 7 2.22 16.43 -5.67
CA SER A 7 1.65 17.23 -6.74
C SER A 7 0.98 18.50 -6.22
N ALA A 8 0.91 19.55 -7.05
CA ALA A 8 0.21 20.80 -6.70
C ALA A 8 -1.26 20.58 -6.30
N ALA A 9 -1.90 19.54 -6.83
CA ALA A 9 -3.26 19.16 -6.48
C ALA A 9 -3.38 18.62 -5.04
N ASN A 10 -2.27 18.18 -4.44
CA ASN A 10 -2.17 17.56 -3.12
C ASN A 10 -1.38 18.39 -2.10
N GLU A 11 -0.89 19.57 -2.47
CA GLU A 11 -0.02 20.44 -1.65
C GLU A 11 -0.56 20.69 -0.23
N PHE A 12 -1.87 20.85 -0.08
CA PHE A 12 -2.52 21.16 1.20
C PHE A 12 -3.16 19.94 1.89
N ALA A 13 -3.05 18.73 1.32
CA ALA A 13 -3.72 17.56 1.87
C ALA A 13 -3.17 17.18 3.27
N ALA A 14 -1.86 17.31 3.47
CA ALA A 14 -1.18 17.00 4.73
C ALA A 14 -1.47 18.00 5.87
N GLU A 15 -1.86 19.23 5.56
CA GLU A 15 -2.05 20.31 6.56
C GLU A 15 -3.38 20.22 7.32
N SER A 16 -4.32 19.43 6.82
CA SER A 16 -5.69 19.38 7.34
C SER A 16 -5.90 18.49 8.58
N LEU A 17 -4.85 17.85 9.12
CA LEU A 17 -4.95 16.98 10.32
C LEU A 17 -4.19 17.52 11.54
N PRO A 18 -4.75 17.37 12.76
CA PRO A 18 -3.97 17.49 13.99
C PRO A 18 -2.93 16.37 14.05
N ARG A 19 -1.65 16.72 13.85
CA ARG A 19 -0.50 15.79 13.84
C ARG A 19 -0.42 14.86 15.07
N THR A 20 -1.05 15.23 16.18
CA THR A 20 -0.96 14.57 17.49
C THR A 20 -1.67 13.22 17.58
N ARG A 21 -2.72 12.93 16.80
CA ARG A 21 -3.45 11.64 16.87
C ARG A 21 -2.82 10.54 16.00
N HIS A 22 -2.10 10.91 14.95
CA HIS A 22 -1.62 9.99 13.90
C HIS A 22 -0.11 9.73 13.96
N GLY A 23 0.63 10.51 14.77
CA GLY A 23 2.08 10.38 14.94
C GLY A 23 2.57 8.95 15.17
N PRO A 24 1.98 8.18 16.12
CA PRO A 24 2.43 6.81 16.38
C PRO A 24 2.30 5.86 15.17
N ILE A 25 1.25 6.01 14.35
CA ILE A 25 1.03 5.16 13.17
C ILE A 25 2.07 5.48 12.09
N ILE A 26 2.34 6.77 11.87
CA ILE A 26 3.34 7.23 10.91
C ILE A 26 4.75 6.80 11.33
N GLU A 27 5.05 6.87 12.63
CA GLU A 27 6.31 6.38 13.21
C GLU A 27 6.47 4.87 13.03
N ASP A 28 5.45 4.09 13.38
CA ASP A 28 5.44 2.64 13.20
C ASP A 28 5.58 2.25 11.71
N LEU A 29 4.91 2.96 10.80
CA LEU A 29 5.08 2.74 9.35
C LEU A 29 6.51 3.06 8.89
N SER A 30 7.07 4.18 9.36
CA SER A 30 8.43 4.60 9.01
C SER A 30 9.46 3.59 9.49
N LEU A 31 9.29 3.04 10.70
CA LEU A 31 10.15 2.02 11.25
C LEU A 31 9.96 0.67 10.54
N TRP A 32 8.73 0.28 10.18
CA TRP A 32 8.48 -0.90 9.34
C TRP A 32 9.17 -0.77 7.98
N ALA A 33 9.13 0.42 7.36
CA ALA A 33 9.79 0.71 6.10
C ALA A 33 11.32 0.62 6.18
N GLN A 34 11.90 0.73 7.36
CA GLN A 34 13.35 0.58 7.57
C GLN A 34 13.77 -0.87 7.86
N HIS A 35 12.81 -1.76 8.10
CA HIS A 35 13.10 -3.15 8.44
C HIS A 35 13.71 -3.92 7.26
N LEU A 36 14.85 -4.60 7.49
CA LEU A 36 15.64 -5.29 6.46
C LEU A 36 14.97 -6.57 5.92
N SER A 37 14.18 -7.24 6.75
CA SER A 37 13.44 -8.47 6.39
C SER A 37 12.02 -8.37 6.92
N PRO A 38 11.18 -7.50 6.35
CA PRO A 38 9.81 -7.30 6.82
C PRO A 38 9.03 -8.62 6.68
N PRO A 39 8.11 -8.93 7.60
CA PRO A 39 7.37 -10.19 7.58
C PRO A 39 6.39 -10.32 6.39
N PHE A 40 6.15 -9.25 5.62
CA PHE A 40 5.22 -9.21 4.50
C PHE A 40 5.58 -8.12 3.48
N SER A 41 5.14 -8.29 2.23
CA SER A 41 5.33 -7.35 1.12
C SER A 41 4.20 -6.34 0.94
N SER A 42 3.04 -6.54 1.59
CA SER A 42 1.89 -5.63 1.49
C SER A 42 1.25 -5.35 2.85
N LEU A 43 0.96 -4.08 3.10
CA LEU A 43 0.30 -3.55 4.30
C LEU A 43 -0.94 -2.77 3.88
N TRP A 44 -2.09 -3.06 4.48
CA TRP A 44 -3.34 -2.38 4.19
C TRP A 44 -3.82 -1.65 5.43
N ILE A 45 -4.11 -0.36 5.30
CA ILE A 45 -4.60 0.53 6.35
C ILE A 45 -6.01 0.95 5.95
N VAL A 46 -6.98 0.43 6.68
CA VAL A 46 -8.41 0.65 6.44
C VAL A 46 -8.93 1.70 7.41
N GLY A 47 -9.30 2.87 6.88
CA GLY A 47 -9.77 4.00 7.68
C GLY A 47 -9.98 5.27 6.84
N PRO A 48 -10.57 6.32 7.42
CA PRO A 48 -11.01 7.51 6.69
C PRO A 48 -9.89 8.48 6.24
N GLU A 49 -8.62 8.10 6.24
CA GLU A 49 -7.53 9.09 6.31
C GLU A 49 -6.59 9.04 5.10
N SER A 50 -7.05 9.54 3.94
CA SER A 50 -6.17 9.89 2.81
C SER A 50 -5.02 10.81 3.25
N ASN A 51 -5.27 11.69 4.23
CA ASN A 51 -4.27 12.55 4.85
C ASN A 51 -3.16 11.78 5.59
N LEU A 52 -3.45 10.60 6.16
CA LEU A 52 -2.45 9.75 6.78
C LEU A 52 -1.46 9.21 5.75
N ALA A 53 -1.95 8.89 4.55
CA ALA A 53 -1.12 8.47 3.43
C ALA A 53 -0.18 9.60 2.97
N HIS A 54 -0.67 10.85 2.92
CA HIS A 54 0.17 12.02 2.61
C HIS A 54 1.26 12.22 3.67
N LEU A 55 0.90 12.29 4.95
CA LEU A 55 1.87 12.46 6.04
C LEU A 55 2.89 11.33 6.11
N SER A 56 2.46 10.11 5.75
CA SER A 56 3.33 8.94 5.66
C SER A 56 4.30 9.05 4.48
N ALA A 57 3.84 9.49 3.31
CA ALA A 57 4.71 9.73 2.15
C ALA A 57 5.79 10.77 2.48
N ASP A 58 5.41 11.90 3.08
CA ASP A 58 6.34 12.95 3.51
C ASP A 58 7.37 12.42 4.51
N LYS A 59 6.92 11.63 5.50
CA LYS A 59 7.80 11.06 6.53
C LYS A 59 8.78 10.03 5.96
N LEU A 60 8.34 9.23 5.00
CA LEU A 60 9.16 8.19 4.38
C LEU A 60 10.30 8.78 3.55
N GLY A 61 10.08 9.92 2.89
CA GLY A 61 11.12 10.63 2.13
C GLY A 61 11.91 9.69 1.20
N ASP A 62 13.18 9.47 1.50
CA ASP A 62 14.08 8.62 0.72
C ASP A 62 13.78 7.11 0.75
N TYR A 63 12.81 6.67 1.54
CA TYR A 63 12.29 5.30 1.50
C TYR A 63 11.14 5.13 0.50
N LEU A 64 10.52 6.24 0.07
CA LEU A 64 9.43 6.22 -0.90
C LEU A 64 10.00 6.05 -2.33
N ALA A 65 9.56 5.00 -3.01
CA ALA A 65 9.90 4.70 -4.39
C ALA A 65 8.83 5.22 -5.36
N ALA A 66 7.55 5.18 -4.96
CA ALA A 66 6.46 5.72 -5.74
C ALA A 66 5.23 5.97 -4.86
N SER A 67 4.32 6.80 -5.35
CA SER A 67 3.03 7.02 -4.71
C SER A 67 1.91 7.21 -5.75
N PHE A 68 0.70 6.81 -5.40
CA PHE A 68 -0.49 7.09 -6.19
C PHE A 68 -1.71 7.32 -5.30
N PHE A 69 -2.36 8.46 -5.50
CA PHE A 69 -3.53 8.91 -4.75
C PHE A 69 -4.70 8.97 -5.73
N PHE A 70 -5.57 7.98 -5.65
CA PHE A 70 -6.86 8.04 -6.34
C PHE A 70 -7.69 9.16 -5.72
N SER A 71 -8.35 9.94 -6.58
CA SER A 71 -9.19 11.04 -6.12
C SER A 71 -10.30 11.34 -7.12
N LEU A 72 -11.55 11.13 -6.72
CA LEU A 72 -12.72 11.56 -7.50
C LEU A 72 -12.78 13.09 -7.60
N LYS A 73 -12.33 13.79 -6.55
CA LYS A 73 -12.35 15.26 -6.51
C LYS A 73 -11.35 15.89 -7.49
N LEU A 74 -10.20 15.24 -7.65
CA LEU A 74 -9.11 15.74 -8.50
C LEU A 74 -9.10 15.11 -9.90
N GLY A 75 -10.08 14.27 -10.25
CA GLY A 75 -10.12 13.62 -11.56
C GLY A 75 -9.05 12.53 -11.74
N VAL A 76 -8.58 11.94 -10.64
CA VAL A 76 -7.55 10.90 -10.59
C VAL A 76 -8.19 9.55 -10.21
N GLU A 77 -9.40 9.29 -10.67
CA GLU A 77 -10.11 8.04 -10.43
C GLU A 77 -9.77 6.94 -11.45
N ASP A 78 -9.20 7.30 -12.61
CA ASP A 78 -8.95 6.37 -13.71
C ASP A 78 -7.78 5.39 -13.41
N PRO A 79 -8.05 4.08 -13.29
CA PRO A 79 -7.02 3.08 -13.04
C PRO A 79 -6.01 2.91 -14.19
N ALA A 80 -6.30 3.34 -15.41
CA ALA A 80 -5.37 3.21 -16.54
C ALA A 80 -4.06 3.97 -16.33
N ARG A 81 -4.08 5.00 -15.47
CA ARG A 81 -2.91 5.81 -15.10
C ARG A 81 -2.09 5.22 -13.96
N PHE A 82 -2.58 4.18 -13.28
CA PHE A 82 -1.99 3.68 -12.05
C PHE A 82 -0.58 3.13 -12.26
N PHE A 83 -0.44 2.01 -13.00
CA PHE A 83 0.87 1.38 -13.19
C PHE A 83 1.83 2.20 -14.04
N THR A 84 1.31 3.01 -14.97
CA THR A 84 2.12 3.94 -15.76
C THR A 84 2.74 5.03 -14.89
N THR A 85 1.99 5.59 -13.93
CA THR A 85 2.49 6.60 -12.99
C THR A 85 3.47 5.99 -11.98
N ILE A 86 3.23 4.76 -11.50
CA ILE A 86 4.20 4.04 -10.67
C ILE A 86 5.48 3.79 -11.46
N ALA A 87 5.39 3.26 -12.68
CA ALA A 87 6.54 2.98 -13.52
C ALA A 87 7.37 4.24 -13.81
N TYR A 88 6.71 5.35 -14.08
CA TYR A 88 7.41 6.61 -14.29
C TYR A 88 8.21 7.06 -13.05
N GLN A 89 7.62 7.01 -11.85
CA GLN A 89 8.34 7.35 -10.60
C GLN A 89 9.52 6.41 -10.35
N LEU A 90 9.35 5.10 -10.60
CA LEU A 90 10.44 4.13 -10.49
C LEU A 90 11.58 4.44 -11.49
N ALA A 91 11.25 4.87 -12.71
CA ALA A 91 12.23 5.24 -13.71
C ALA A 91 13.07 6.45 -13.31
N ILE A 92 12.49 7.43 -12.59
CA ILE A 92 13.26 8.57 -12.05
C ILE A 92 14.33 8.11 -11.06
N HIS A 93 14.04 7.10 -10.25
CA HIS A 93 14.92 6.68 -9.16
C HIS A 93 15.89 5.57 -9.54
N PHE A 94 15.60 4.79 -10.59
CA PHE A 94 16.34 3.59 -10.95
C PHE A 94 16.77 3.63 -12.43
N PRO A 95 17.97 4.15 -12.76
CA PRO A 95 18.41 4.32 -14.15
C PRO A 95 18.41 3.03 -14.99
N ALA A 96 18.75 1.90 -14.38
CA ALA A 96 18.70 0.61 -15.06
C ALA A 96 17.27 0.18 -15.42
N TYR A 97 16.32 0.44 -14.53
CA TYR A 97 14.90 0.21 -14.78
C TYR A 97 14.38 1.19 -15.85
N GLU A 98 14.78 2.46 -15.80
CA GLU A 98 14.46 3.47 -16.82
C GLU A 98 14.83 2.99 -18.23
N ALA A 99 16.05 2.48 -18.42
CA ALA A 99 16.51 1.97 -19.71
C ALA A 99 15.63 0.81 -20.24
N LEU A 100 15.17 -0.07 -19.35
CA LEU A 100 14.25 -1.16 -19.69
C LEU A 100 12.85 -0.65 -20.07
N ILE A 101 12.33 0.32 -19.33
CA ILE A 101 11.02 0.92 -19.60
C ILE A 101 11.03 1.70 -20.92
N ASN A 102 12.06 2.51 -21.17
CA ASN A 102 12.20 3.23 -22.44
C ASN A 102 12.21 2.25 -23.62
N THR A 103 12.98 1.17 -23.53
CA THR A 103 13.00 0.13 -24.56
C THR A 103 11.62 -0.52 -24.76
N THR A 104 10.92 -0.80 -23.65
CA THR A 104 9.61 -1.45 -23.67
C THR A 104 8.55 -0.55 -24.32
N LEU A 105 8.50 0.72 -23.94
CA LEU A 105 7.55 1.70 -24.48
C LEU A 105 7.87 2.08 -25.94
N HIS A 106 9.15 2.13 -26.34
CA HIS A 106 9.51 2.30 -27.74
C HIS A 106 9.00 1.15 -28.62
N ARG A 107 9.05 -0.09 -28.13
CA ARG A 107 8.56 -1.27 -28.88
C ARG A 107 7.05 -1.40 -28.85
N CYS A 108 6.40 -0.97 -27.78
CA CYS A 108 4.95 -1.07 -27.62
C CYS A 108 4.36 0.22 -27.04
N PRO A 109 4.20 1.28 -27.86
CA PRO A 109 3.66 2.56 -27.38
C PRO A 109 2.25 2.44 -26.80
N GLY A 110 1.44 1.52 -27.34
CA GLY A 110 0.08 1.24 -26.86
C GLY A 110 0.01 0.49 -25.52
N LEU A 111 1.15 0.22 -24.86
CA LEU A 111 1.17 -0.46 -23.56
C LEU A 111 0.41 0.34 -22.49
N ILE A 112 0.48 1.67 -22.55
CA ILE A 112 -0.18 2.58 -21.60
C ILE A 112 -1.71 2.47 -21.62
N SER A 113 -2.30 1.92 -22.68
CA SER A 113 -3.75 1.74 -22.83
C SER A 113 -4.17 0.26 -22.73
N LYS A 114 -3.25 -0.63 -22.32
CA LYS A 114 -3.58 -2.05 -22.07
C LYS A 114 -4.24 -2.24 -20.71
N SER A 115 -4.77 -3.43 -20.48
CA SER A 115 -5.36 -3.81 -19.20
C SER A 115 -4.35 -3.71 -18.05
N LEU A 116 -4.86 -3.48 -16.84
CA LEU A 116 -4.08 -3.40 -15.60
C LEU A 116 -3.10 -4.56 -15.43
N LYS A 117 -3.56 -5.79 -15.73
CA LYS A 117 -2.72 -6.99 -15.68
C LYS A 117 -1.53 -6.91 -16.64
N ILE A 118 -1.75 -6.45 -17.87
CA ILE A 118 -0.69 -6.32 -18.87
C ILE A 118 0.26 -5.18 -18.47
N GLN A 119 -0.28 -4.04 -18.03
CA GLN A 119 0.53 -2.93 -17.54
C GLN A 119 1.41 -3.37 -16.37
N PHE A 120 0.84 -4.01 -15.34
CA PHE A 120 1.60 -4.51 -14.19
C PHE A 120 2.71 -5.47 -14.61
N ARG A 121 2.38 -6.44 -15.48
CA ARG A 121 3.36 -7.42 -15.96
C ARG A 121 4.53 -6.76 -16.71
N GLU A 122 4.23 -5.91 -17.69
CA GLU A 122 5.26 -5.35 -18.57
C GLU A 122 5.99 -4.15 -17.98
N LEU A 123 5.32 -3.36 -17.12
CA LEU A 123 5.91 -2.17 -16.52
C LEU A 123 6.53 -2.44 -15.14
N VAL A 124 6.06 -3.45 -14.40
CA VAL A 124 6.58 -3.73 -13.04
C VAL A 124 7.29 -5.07 -13.02
N VAL A 125 6.58 -6.18 -13.22
CA VAL A 125 7.13 -7.52 -13.00
C VAL A 125 8.33 -7.83 -13.89
N ARG A 126 8.16 -7.70 -15.21
CA ARG A 126 9.15 -8.11 -16.20
C ARG A 126 10.45 -7.30 -16.10
N PRO A 127 10.43 -5.96 -15.96
CA PRO A 127 11.65 -5.20 -15.76
C PRO A 127 12.44 -5.64 -14.52
N PHE A 128 11.79 -5.85 -13.37
CA PHE A 128 12.50 -6.27 -12.16
C PHE A 128 13.00 -7.72 -12.23
N GLN A 129 12.31 -8.60 -12.95
CA GLN A 129 12.84 -9.93 -13.26
C GLN A 129 14.11 -9.86 -14.13
N GLN A 130 14.14 -8.97 -15.13
CA GLN A 130 15.30 -8.76 -15.99
C GLN A 130 16.49 -8.18 -15.21
N LEU A 131 16.26 -7.19 -14.35
CA LEU A 131 17.29 -6.63 -13.48
C LEU A 131 17.87 -7.71 -12.56
N ARG A 132 17.00 -8.48 -11.90
CA ARG A 132 17.43 -9.60 -11.05
C ARG A 132 18.28 -10.62 -11.82
N ALA A 133 17.90 -10.96 -13.05
CA ALA A 133 18.65 -11.88 -13.90
C ALA A 133 20.03 -11.33 -14.31
N ARG A 134 20.20 -10.01 -14.36
CA ARG A 134 21.48 -9.32 -14.61
C ARG A 134 22.33 -9.15 -13.35
N GLY A 135 21.83 -9.58 -12.18
CA GLY A 135 22.48 -9.31 -10.89
C GLY A 135 22.33 -7.85 -10.45
N GLU A 136 21.47 -7.08 -11.11
CA GLU A 136 21.17 -5.70 -10.75
C GLU A 136 20.08 -5.72 -9.67
N THR A 137 20.41 -5.26 -8.47
CA THR A 137 19.46 -5.12 -7.37
C THR A 137 19.02 -3.67 -7.26
N ILE A 138 17.84 -3.45 -6.65
CA ILE A 138 17.49 -2.12 -6.18
C ILE A 138 18.46 -1.77 -5.06
N VAL A 139 19.45 -0.92 -5.39
CA VAL A 139 20.40 -0.39 -4.42
C VAL A 139 19.76 0.83 -3.77
N GLY A 140 19.53 0.77 -2.46
CA GLY A 140 19.07 1.91 -1.66
C GLY A 140 17.83 1.63 -0.82
N SER A 141 17.41 2.68 -0.09
CA SER A 141 16.27 2.68 0.84
C SER A 141 14.90 2.75 0.16
N ARG A 142 14.85 3.16 -1.12
CA ARG A 142 13.62 3.38 -1.89
C ARG A 142 12.90 2.07 -2.21
N GLN A 143 12.05 1.63 -1.29
CA GLN A 143 11.38 0.33 -1.39
C GLN A 143 9.88 0.42 -1.14
N ILE A 144 9.35 1.58 -0.73
CA ILE A 144 7.94 1.72 -0.39
C ILE A 144 7.14 2.30 -1.55
N ILE A 145 6.00 1.69 -1.84
CA ILE A 145 4.99 2.22 -2.75
C ILE A 145 3.71 2.48 -1.95
N ILE A 146 3.27 3.73 -1.91
CA ILE A 146 2.02 4.12 -1.25
C ILE A 146 0.89 4.20 -2.29
N ILE A 147 -0.25 3.60 -1.96
CA ILE A 147 -1.51 3.74 -2.68
C ILE A 147 -2.53 4.30 -1.71
N SER A 148 -3.24 5.34 -2.10
CA SER A 148 -4.31 5.93 -1.29
C SER A 148 -5.58 6.07 -2.10
N GLY A 149 -6.72 5.95 -1.44
CA GLY A 149 -8.04 6.12 -2.05
C GLY A 149 -8.40 5.01 -3.04
N LEU A 150 -7.91 3.78 -2.86
CA LEU A 150 -8.22 2.67 -3.79
C LEU A 150 -9.74 2.48 -3.97
N ASP A 151 -10.54 2.85 -2.98
CA ASP A 151 -12.00 2.92 -3.04
C ASP A 151 -12.58 3.98 -3.99
N GLU A 152 -11.82 5.02 -4.32
CA GLU A 152 -12.15 6.05 -5.29
C GLU A 152 -11.76 5.64 -6.73
N CYS A 153 -11.15 4.46 -6.91
CA CYS A 153 -10.84 3.91 -8.23
C CYS A 153 -12.12 3.65 -9.03
N LYS A 154 -12.19 4.18 -10.24
CA LYS A 154 -13.33 4.04 -11.14
C LYS A 154 -13.45 2.60 -11.66
N GLY A 155 -14.64 2.04 -11.47
CA GLY A 155 -15.03 0.74 -12.01
C GLY A 155 -14.66 -0.44 -11.10
N ASP A 156 -15.68 -1.19 -10.67
CA ASP A 156 -15.51 -2.29 -9.70
C ASP A 156 -14.59 -3.41 -10.18
N GLN A 157 -14.62 -3.73 -11.48
CA GLN A 157 -13.75 -4.75 -12.05
C GLN A 157 -12.27 -4.35 -12.00
N ALA A 158 -11.97 -3.07 -12.28
CA ALA A 158 -10.61 -2.54 -12.15
C ALA A 158 -10.19 -2.46 -10.67
N ARG A 159 -11.11 -2.00 -9.83
CA ARG A 159 -11.25 -2.26 -8.38
C ARG A 159 -10.57 -3.56 -7.93
N GLN A 160 -11.28 -4.63 -8.24
CA GLN A 160 -10.97 -6.00 -7.86
C GLN A 160 -9.66 -6.50 -8.47
N GLU A 161 -9.37 -6.14 -9.71
CA GLU A 161 -8.11 -6.55 -10.35
C GLU A 161 -6.89 -5.91 -9.68
N LEU A 162 -6.96 -4.63 -9.27
CA LEU A 162 -5.90 -4.00 -8.49
C LEU A 162 -5.71 -4.70 -7.14
N VAL A 163 -6.79 -4.96 -6.40
CA VAL A 163 -6.73 -5.70 -5.13
C VAL A 163 -6.07 -7.07 -5.33
N ARG A 164 -6.50 -7.83 -6.34
CA ARG A 164 -5.93 -9.14 -6.67
C ARG A 164 -4.44 -9.05 -6.96
N ILE A 165 -4.02 -8.12 -7.82
CA ILE A 165 -2.60 -7.92 -8.16
C ILE A 165 -1.79 -7.59 -6.90
N LEU A 166 -2.24 -6.60 -6.12
CA LEU A 166 -1.52 -6.10 -4.95
C LEU A 166 -1.34 -7.15 -3.86
N THR A 167 -2.29 -8.06 -3.73
CA THR A 167 -2.30 -9.11 -2.68
C THR A 167 -1.63 -10.41 -3.10
N THR A 168 -1.61 -10.74 -4.40
CA THR A 168 -1.12 -12.05 -4.88
C THR A 168 0.16 -11.99 -5.70
N GLU A 169 0.46 -10.89 -6.39
CA GLU A 169 1.54 -10.84 -7.38
C GLU A 169 2.72 -9.95 -6.98
N THR A 170 2.63 -9.26 -5.83
CA THR A 170 3.67 -8.30 -5.40
C THR A 170 4.80 -8.91 -4.57
N ALA A 171 4.61 -10.10 -4.00
CA ALA A 171 5.55 -10.69 -3.05
C ALA A 171 6.94 -11.03 -3.63
N SER A 172 7.02 -11.23 -4.95
CA SER A 172 8.27 -11.50 -5.65
C SER A 172 9.03 -10.23 -6.07
N LEU A 173 8.42 -9.06 -5.87
CA LEU A 173 8.99 -7.77 -6.24
C LEU A 173 9.85 -7.21 -5.09
N PRO A 174 10.86 -6.37 -5.42
CA PRO A 174 11.70 -5.72 -4.42
C PRO A 174 11.01 -4.52 -3.71
N PHE A 175 9.69 -4.43 -3.77
CA PHE A 175 8.92 -3.33 -3.18
C PHE A 175 7.94 -3.82 -2.13
N ARG A 176 7.72 -2.94 -1.17
CA ARG A 176 6.69 -3.01 -0.15
C ARG A 176 5.55 -2.08 -0.52
N TRP A 177 4.34 -2.60 -0.46
CA TRP A 177 3.14 -1.86 -0.83
C TRP A 177 2.36 -1.46 0.41
N VAL A 178 1.97 -0.20 0.51
CA VAL A 178 1.14 0.32 1.60
C VAL A 178 -0.14 0.87 0.97
N VAL A 179 -1.28 0.32 1.34
CA VAL A 179 -2.57 0.68 0.75
C VAL A 179 -3.45 1.33 1.81
N PHE A 180 -3.87 2.58 1.58
CA PHE A 180 -4.84 3.29 2.39
C PHE A 180 -6.20 3.27 1.67
N THR A 181 -7.24 2.78 2.35
CA THR A 181 -8.59 2.63 1.77
C THR A 181 -9.69 2.82 2.82
N ARG A 182 -10.89 3.24 2.43
CA ARG A 182 -12.04 3.40 3.35
C ARG A 182 -12.78 2.09 3.67
N PRO A 183 -13.46 1.97 4.83
CA PRO A 183 -14.13 0.73 5.27
C PRO A 183 -15.31 0.30 4.39
N ASP A 184 -16.15 1.25 3.94
CA ASP A 184 -17.42 0.95 3.23
C ASP A 184 -17.22 0.43 1.80
N THR A 185 -15.97 0.41 1.37
CA THR A 185 -15.50 0.15 0.01
C THR A 185 -14.23 -0.70 -0.01
N ALA A 186 -13.65 -0.95 1.17
CA ALA A 186 -12.70 -2.00 1.40
C ALA A 186 -13.45 -3.30 1.14
N VAL A 187 -13.40 -3.75 -0.13
CA VAL A 187 -13.46 -5.14 -0.53
C VAL A 187 -14.45 -5.89 0.37
N ASP A 188 -15.75 -5.70 0.10
CA ASP A 188 -16.92 -6.17 0.89
C ASP A 188 -16.50 -7.23 1.88
N GLY A 189 -16.57 -6.98 3.20
CA GLY A 189 -15.79 -7.65 4.25
C GLY A 189 -15.44 -9.13 4.02
N GLN A 190 -16.32 -9.90 3.38
CA GLN A 190 -16.10 -11.20 2.72
C GLN A 190 -14.86 -11.37 1.81
N GLN A 191 -14.29 -10.32 1.25
CA GLN A 191 -13.25 -10.40 0.22
C GLN A 191 -11.89 -9.97 0.78
N LEU A 192 -11.88 -9.26 1.92
CA LEU A 192 -10.75 -9.14 2.86
C LEU A 192 -10.77 -10.24 3.92
N GLU A 193 -11.82 -11.06 4.01
CA GLU A 193 -11.76 -12.39 4.63
C GLU A 193 -10.85 -13.25 3.75
N PRO A 194 -9.59 -13.50 4.13
CA PRO A 194 -8.80 -14.47 3.41
C PRO A 194 -9.53 -15.81 3.54
N LYS A 195 -9.94 -16.38 2.39
CA LYS A 195 -10.18 -17.83 2.34
C LYS A 195 -8.93 -18.49 2.96
N PRO A 196 -9.09 -19.48 3.86
CA PRO A 196 -8.01 -19.98 4.75
C PRO A 196 -6.73 -20.50 4.06
N THR A 197 -6.65 -20.42 2.73
CA THR A 197 -5.52 -20.81 1.89
C THR A 197 -5.06 -19.75 0.87
N ALA A 198 -5.67 -18.57 0.75
CA ALA A 198 -5.55 -17.76 -0.48
C ALA A 198 -4.59 -16.55 -0.47
N LEU A 199 -4.32 -15.89 0.68
CA LEU A 199 -3.58 -14.61 0.69
C LEU A 199 -2.49 -14.55 1.79
N PRO A 200 -1.37 -15.27 1.64
CA PRO A 200 -0.34 -15.37 2.69
C PRO A 200 0.44 -14.06 2.98
N ASN A 201 0.25 -13.01 2.18
CA ASN A 201 1.06 -11.77 2.24
C ASN A 201 0.27 -10.50 2.60
N LEU A 202 -0.98 -10.66 3.07
CA LEU A 202 -1.89 -9.55 3.37
C LEU A 202 -2.02 -9.33 4.88
N TYR A 203 -1.67 -8.13 5.34
CA TYR A 203 -1.94 -7.67 6.71
C TYR A 203 -2.79 -6.41 6.65
N ALA A 204 -3.94 -6.43 7.34
CA ALA A 204 -4.88 -5.32 7.38
C ALA A 204 -4.94 -4.70 8.79
N TRP A 205 -4.84 -3.37 8.84
CA TRP A 205 -5.07 -2.57 10.02
C TRP A 205 -6.41 -1.89 9.87
N ARG A 206 -7.31 -2.09 10.83
CA ARG A 206 -8.55 -1.33 10.90
C ARG A 206 -8.38 -0.21 11.90
N LEU A 207 -8.42 1.04 11.44
CA LEU A 207 -8.51 2.20 12.32
C LEU A 207 -9.94 2.27 12.85
N MET A 208 -10.14 1.76 14.07
CA MET A 208 -11.43 1.85 14.75
C MET A 208 -11.63 3.27 15.27
N ASP A 209 -12.77 3.88 14.98
CA ASP A 209 -13.18 5.11 15.67
C ASP A 209 -13.51 4.79 17.14
N LYS A 210 -13.56 5.83 17.99
CA LYS A 210 -13.72 5.82 19.46
C LYS A 210 -14.87 4.97 20.02
N SER A 211 -15.75 4.38 19.22
CA SER A 211 -16.94 3.65 19.66
C SER A 211 -16.72 2.18 20.02
N CYS A 212 -15.51 1.62 19.90
CA CYS A 212 -15.26 0.25 20.38
C CYS A 212 -15.06 0.24 21.90
N GLU A 213 -16.11 -0.14 22.63
CA GLU A 213 -16.17 -0.27 24.09
C GLU A 213 -15.41 -1.52 24.60
N ASP A 214 -14.08 -1.54 24.50
CA ASP A 214 -13.29 -2.50 25.29
C ASP A 214 -12.23 -1.78 26.14
N ASP A 215 -12.43 -1.83 27.46
CA ASP A 215 -11.66 -1.13 28.49
C ASP A 215 -10.20 -1.57 28.58
N ARG A 216 -9.83 -2.75 28.05
CA ARG A 216 -8.44 -3.22 28.05
C ARG A 216 -7.55 -2.46 27.08
N ALA A 217 -8.07 -2.00 25.95
CA ALA A 217 -7.32 -1.22 24.95
C ALA A 217 -7.07 0.24 25.41
N ARG A 218 -7.78 0.73 26.44
CA ARG A 218 -7.65 2.11 26.94
C ARG A 218 -6.30 2.40 27.62
N ARG A 219 -5.58 1.39 28.09
CA ARG A 219 -4.37 1.59 28.92
C ARG A 219 -3.05 1.72 28.16
N SER A 220 -2.99 1.38 26.86
CA SER A 220 -1.72 1.31 26.11
C SER A 220 -1.43 2.50 25.18
N GLY A 221 -2.32 3.47 25.05
CA GLY A 221 -2.06 4.73 24.33
C GLY A 221 -2.02 4.67 22.80
N THR A 222 -1.97 3.48 22.18
CA THR A 222 -1.99 3.32 20.71
C THR A 222 -3.05 2.28 20.29
N ARG A 223 -3.92 2.67 19.34
CA ARG A 223 -5.14 1.94 18.91
C ARG A 223 -4.99 1.27 17.55
N VAL A 224 -3.99 0.43 17.37
CA VAL A 224 -3.84 -0.34 16.13
C VAL A 224 -4.31 -1.76 16.39
N CYS A 225 -5.39 -2.16 15.70
CA CYS A 225 -5.84 -3.54 15.62
C CYS A 225 -5.30 -4.13 14.32
N MET A 226 -4.34 -5.03 14.43
CA MET A 226 -3.89 -5.86 13.32
C MET A 226 -4.77 -7.10 13.27
N LEU A 227 -5.46 -7.30 12.14
CA LEU A 227 -6.26 -8.49 11.91
C LEU A 227 -5.39 -9.53 11.20
N ARG A 228 -5.15 -10.68 11.84
CA ARG A 228 -4.51 -11.85 11.24
C ARG A 228 -5.51 -12.99 11.21
N LEU A 229 -5.70 -13.61 10.04
CA LEU A 229 -6.52 -14.81 9.90
C LEU A 229 -5.63 -16.04 10.02
N GLU A 230 -5.97 -16.96 10.94
CA GLU A 230 -5.41 -18.31 10.97
C GLU A 230 -6.39 -19.31 10.35
N GLY A 231 -5.84 -20.42 9.84
CA GLY A 231 -6.39 -21.33 8.81
C GLY A 231 -7.79 -21.94 8.97
N ASP A 232 -8.58 -21.49 9.95
CA ASP A 232 -9.96 -21.91 10.20
C ASP A 232 -10.96 -20.74 10.23
N GLY A 233 -10.57 -19.54 9.75
CA GLY A 233 -11.45 -18.36 9.77
C GLY A 233 -11.45 -17.61 11.10
N ILE A 234 -10.47 -17.89 11.96
CA ILE A 234 -10.33 -17.23 13.26
C ILE A 234 -9.64 -15.88 13.05
N TRP A 235 -10.34 -14.81 13.42
CA TRP A 235 -9.82 -13.46 13.47
C TRP A 235 -9.03 -13.24 14.75
N ILE A 236 -7.73 -13.00 14.61
CA ILE A 236 -6.91 -12.53 15.72
C ILE A 236 -6.82 -11.02 15.63
N ILE A 237 -7.46 -10.32 16.58
CA ILE A 237 -7.18 -8.91 16.82
C ILE A 237 -5.92 -8.87 17.68
N LEU A 238 -4.82 -8.46 17.05
CA LEU A 238 -3.60 -8.12 17.76
C LEU A 238 -3.66 -6.62 18.04
N CYS A 239 -3.78 -6.24 19.31
CA CYS A 239 -3.63 -4.86 19.76
C CYS A 239 -2.19 -4.62 20.25
N GLY A 240 -1.45 -3.73 19.61
CA GLY A 240 -0.03 -3.50 19.95
C GLY A 240 0.66 -2.45 19.07
N SER A 241 1.97 -2.25 19.31
CA SER A 241 2.87 -1.47 18.45
C SER A 241 3.58 -2.42 17.47
N VAL A 242 3.76 -1.97 16.22
CA VAL A 242 4.34 -2.77 15.12
C VAL A 242 5.69 -3.38 15.47
N HIS A 243 6.48 -2.71 16.31
CA HIS A 243 7.84 -3.12 16.67
C HIS A 243 7.92 -4.03 17.89
N LYS A 244 6.84 -4.21 18.65
CA LYS A 244 6.82 -5.02 19.87
C LYS A 244 6.00 -6.29 19.68
N LEU A 245 6.48 -7.19 18.82
CA LEU A 245 5.92 -8.54 18.61
C LEU A 245 5.67 -9.34 19.92
N ALA A 246 6.37 -9.02 21.01
CA ALA A 246 6.20 -9.66 22.31
C ALA A 246 5.10 -9.05 23.22
N HIS A 247 4.47 -7.92 22.85
CA HIS A 247 3.48 -7.21 23.68
C HIS A 247 2.09 -7.13 23.04
N TRP A 248 1.82 -7.99 22.06
CA TRP A 248 0.49 -8.05 21.45
C TRP A 248 -0.46 -8.81 22.36
N VAL A 249 -1.59 -8.20 22.68
CA VAL A 249 -2.70 -8.93 23.30
C VAL A 249 -3.47 -9.59 22.17
N VAL A 250 -3.51 -10.93 22.21
CA VAL A 250 -4.32 -11.76 21.32
C VAL A 250 -5.75 -11.73 21.87
N LEU A 251 -6.67 -11.07 21.16
CA LEU A 251 -8.10 -11.18 21.43
C LEU A 251 -8.70 -12.15 20.41
N PHE A 252 -9.18 -13.29 20.91
CA PHE A 252 -9.98 -14.23 20.13
C PHE A 252 -11.46 -13.81 20.20
N PHE A 253 -12.13 -13.76 19.06
CA PHE A 253 -13.58 -13.82 19.00
C PHE A 253 -13.98 -15.22 18.50
N PHE A 254 -14.89 -15.87 19.22
CA PHE A 254 -15.59 -17.09 18.79
C PHE A 254 -16.86 -16.71 18.04
#